data_AF-A0A4C1XPE5-F1
#
_entry.id   AF-A0A4C1XPE5-F1
#
_cell.length_a   1.000
_cell.length_b   1.000
_cell.length_c   1.000
_cell.angle_alpha   90.00
_cell.angle_beta   90.00
_cell.angle_gamma   90.00
#
_symmetry.space_group_name_H-M   'P 1'
#
loop_
_entity.id
_entity.type
_entity.pdbx_description
1 polymer ?
#
loop_
_entity_poly.entity_id
_entity_poly.type
_entity_poly.pdbx_seq_one_letter_code
_entity_poly.pdbx_strand_id
1 'polypeptide(L)'
;MCNSFRKFKTFTRDDIWSSLHAAAKEDGKLPDDVHVNSVAESWYFKEALPLITAERNYDTNSVTVRQKLYLRERPHNVRSTDGASWWVPIVIARGDHLNFTNSTPDFWMNDSTTYTGMPSKKHFIIINPEEIAPFLVNYDKDNWNLLSEYLQKDERLRIPELTRAKLLHDAWNLAYAGELSFATALNMTLFLSKERNHVVWDPVFTMIDHIGRHIDSSEVHTKFQAYVRALLSPLYEELIQEEERADEENWRKNLRSYTQNFLCKAGYRPCIRHAQVHFRKWVDAPNPDEGNPLPNQYICPVFKWGTKKEWEFGLQRVINFPSTRKQSERTYLLKTLAGCPVDADRIERLLNITVLEGNANFTETDLFLIFSMLTGNSKGYTTLFNFVNKNWDILKEKYSSKTNLWDNLISSATSRFTTQQGLDLVSGLYAGHKGEFGSAKHIIETSIKNIREEAQWSAENIPVIENWLDDYLAKIKLEDDDDDDDLSTEE
;
A
#
# COMPACT_ATOMS: atom_id res chain seq x y z
N MET A 1 23.19 35.48 10.83
CA MET A 1 22.35 36.50 11.56
C MET A 1 20.89 36.48 11.10
N CYS A 2 19.89 36.46 11.99
CA CYS A 2 18.48 36.64 11.59
C CYS A 2 18.23 38.11 11.23
N ASN A 3 18.00 38.39 9.94
CA ASN A 3 17.88 39.73 9.38
C ASN A 3 16.71 40.49 10.03
N SER A 4 16.98 41.55 10.80
CA SER A 4 15.96 42.29 11.59
C SER A 4 14.91 43.02 10.74
N PHE A 5 15.08 43.03 9.41
CA PHE A 5 14.32 43.82 8.45
C PHE A 5 12.81 43.51 8.39
N ARG A 6 12.42 42.27 8.73
CA ARG A 6 11.03 41.76 8.69
C ARG A 6 10.39 41.53 10.06
N LYS A 7 11.07 41.91 11.16
CA LYS A 7 10.51 41.77 12.52
C LYS A 7 9.19 42.55 12.62
N PHE A 8 8.11 41.89 13.07
CA PHE A 8 6.74 42.44 13.16
C PHE A 8 6.13 42.89 11.81
N LYS A 9 6.60 42.33 10.69
CA LYS A 9 6.08 42.58 9.34
C LYS A 9 5.73 41.28 8.63
N THR A 10 5.02 41.39 7.51
CA THR A 10 4.84 40.28 6.57
C THR A 10 6.13 40.03 5.77
N PHE A 11 6.34 38.77 5.40
CA PHE A 11 7.44 38.31 4.56
C PHE A 11 6.90 37.61 3.31
N THR A 12 7.71 37.59 2.26
CA THR A 12 7.48 36.79 1.06
C THR A 12 8.33 35.53 1.11
N ARG A 13 8.11 34.63 0.15
CA ARG A 13 8.93 33.43 -0.03
C ARG A 13 10.42 33.76 -0.21
N ASP A 14 10.72 34.77 -1.01
CA ASP A 14 12.10 35.18 -1.32
C ASP A 14 12.85 35.70 -0.09
N ASP A 15 12.15 36.33 0.85
CA ASP A 15 12.76 36.78 2.11
C ASP A 15 13.32 35.59 2.92
N ILE A 16 12.65 34.43 2.90
CA ILE A 16 13.08 33.21 3.62
C ILE A 16 14.33 32.63 2.95
N TRP A 17 14.25 32.34 1.64
CA TRP A 17 15.33 31.66 0.93
C TRP A 17 16.59 32.52 0.84
N SER A 18 16.45 33.84 0.69
CA SER A 18 17.59 34.75 0.70
C SER A 18 18.28 34.78 2.07
N SER A 19 17.50 34.73 3.15
CA SER A 19 18.05 34.68 4.51
C SER A 19 18.80 33.37 4.78
N LEU A 20 18.23 32.24 4.32
CA LEU A 20 18.89 30.93 4.41
C LEU A 20 20.15 30.86 3.53
N HIS A 21 20.13 31.45 2.33
CA HIS A 21 21.31 31.53 1.47
C HIS A 21 22.44 32.34 2.12
N ALA A 22 22.12 33.48 2.72
CA ALA A 22 23.10 34.31 3.42
C ALA A 22 23.74 33.56 4.59
N ALA A 23 22.95 32.86 5.40
CA ALA A 23 23.46 32.03 6.50
C ALA A 23 24.32 30.85 5.99
N ALA A 24 23.86 30.14 4.95
CA ALA A 24 24.60 29.01 4.40
C ALA A 24 25.96 29.43 3.80
N LYS A 25 26.04 30.62 3.20
CA LYS A 25 27.29 31.23 2.75
C LYS A 25 28.19 31.67 3.91
N GLU A 26 27.62 32.28 4.95
CA GLU A 26 28.35 32.66 6.17
C GLU A 26 29.00 31.44 6.83
N ASP A 27 28.29 30.31 6.86
CA ASP A 27 28.75 29.05 7.48
C ASP A 27 29.62 28.18 6.54
N GLY A 28 29.78 28.55 5.26
CA GLY A 28 30.52 27.78 4.26
C GLY A 28 29.94 26.38 4.00
N LYS A 29 28.62 26.21 4.15
CA LYS A 29 27.92 24.91 4.05
C LYS A 29 27.32 24.61 2.68
N LEU A 30 27.37 25.57 1.76
CA LEU A 30 26.81 25.47 0.43
C LEU A 30 27.90 25.78 -0.61
N PRO A 31 28.05 24.97 -1.68
CA PRO A 31 28.95 25.31 -2.78
C PRO A 31 28.63 26.68 -3.39
N ASP A 32 29.64 27.37 -3.90
CA ASP A 32 29.51 28.73 -4.42
C ASP A 32 28.54 28.84 -5.62
N ASP A 33 28.44 27.76 -6.40
CA ASP A 33 27.58 27.63 -7.59
C ASP A 33 26.14 27.22 -7.27
N VAL A 34 25.84 26.89 -6.00
CA VAL A 34 24.50 26.50 -5.56
C VAL A 34 23.83 27.65 -4.81
N HIS A 35 22.66 28.06 -5.30
CA HIS A 35 21.84 29.11 -4.68
C HIS A 35 20.58 28.51 -4.04
N VAL A 36 20.35 28.80 -2.74
CA VAL A 36 19.20 28.23 -1.99
C VAL A 36 17.87 28.57 -2.66
N ASN A 37 17.73 29.77 -3.22
CA ASN A 37 16.54 30.16 -3.98
C ASN A 37 16.28 29.22 -5.16
N SER A 38 17.30 28.97 -5.98
CA SER A 38 17.20 28.06 -7.14
C SER A 38 16.93 26.61 -6.72
N VAL A 39 17.51 26.18 -5.59
CA VAL A 39 17.21 24.88 -5.00
C VAL A 39 15.73 24.81 -4.67
N ALA A 40 15.25 25.70 -3.79
CA ALA A 40 13.87 25.71 -3.34
C ALA A 40 12.87 25.82 -4.51
N GLU A 41 13.13 26.73 -5.46
CA GLU A 41 12.31 26.90 -6.68
C GLU A 41 12.10 25.60 -7.43
N SER A 42 13.15 24.79 -7.55
CA SER A 42 13.07 23.51 -8.26
C SER A 42 12.15 22.50 -7.57
N TRP A 43 11.90 22.62 -6.26
CA TRP A 43 11.07 21.72 -5.47
C TRP A 43 9.61 22.16 -5.33
N TYR A 44 9.33 23.45 -5.11
CA TYR A 44 7.95 23.89 -4.84
C TYR A 44 7.16 24.31 -6.09
N PHE A 45 7.81 24.63 -7.22
CA PHE A 45 7.09 24.97 -8.45
C PHE A 45 6.66 23.74 -9.26
N LYS A 46 7.09 22.54 -8.86
CA LYS A 46 6.79 21.29 -9.55
C LYS A 46 5.81 20.45 -8.74
N GLU A 47 4.83 19.89 -9.43
CA GLU A 47 3.76 19.10 -8.82
C GLU A 47 4.16 17.63 -8.55
N ALA A 48 5.45 17.31 -8.58
CA ALA A 48 5.95 15.94 -8.48
C ALA A 48 7.40 15.85 -7.98
N LEU A 49 7.82 14.64 -7.64
CA LEU A 49 9.14 14.33 -7.08
C LEU A 49 10.06 13.68 -8.13
N PRO A 50 11.39 13.83 -7.99
CA PRO A 50 12.32 13.13 -8.87
C PRO A 50 12.51 11.66 -8.46
N LEU A 51 12.73 10.83 -9.48
CA LEU A 51 13.37 9.53 -9.35
C LEU A 51 14.87 9.70 -9.65
N ILE A 52 15.70 9.38 -8.67
CA ILE A 52 17.15 9.33 -8.81
C ILE A 52 17.57 7.90 -9.17
N THR A 53 18.27 7.73 -10.29
CA THR A 53 18.82 6.44 -10.71
C THR A 53 20.33 6.47 -10.60
N ALA A 54 20.91 5.50 -9.89
CA ALA A 54 22.34 5.33 -9.70
C ALA A 54 22.84 4.08 -10.43
N GLU A 55 23.68 4.29 -11.44
CA GLU A 55 24.31 3.24 -12.24
C GLU A 55 25.80 3.17 -11.86
N ARG A 56 26.20 2.09 -11.17
CA ARG A 56 27.62 1.91 -10.80
C ARG A 56 28.42 1.35 -11.96
N ASN A 57 29.61 1.91 -12.16
CA ASN A 57 30.69 1.28 -12.89
C ASN A 57 31.65 0.63 -11.89
N TYR A 58 31.56 -0.69 -11.79
CA TYR A 58 32.32 -1.50 -10.84
C TYR A 58 33.80 -1.67 -11.20
N ASP A 59 34.19 -1.42 -12.45
CA ASP A 59 35.59 -1.50 -12.89
C ASP A 59 36.35 -0.21 -12.55
N THR A 60 35.70 0.94 -12.74
CA THR A 60 36.29 2.26 -12.45
C THR A 60 35.99 2.77 -11.04
N ASN A 61 35.21 2.02 -10.25
CA ASN A 61 34.73 2.44 -8.93
C ASN A 61 34.09 3.84 -8.97
N SER A 62 33.14 4.04 -9.89
CA SER A 62 32.37 5.27 -10.02
C SER A 62 30.88 4.98 -10.08
N VAL A 63 30.05 6.00 -9.86
CA VAL A 63 28.60 5.94 -10.02
C VAL A 63 28.14 7.10 -10.88
N THR A 64 27.31 6.81 -11.87
CA THR A 64 26.58 7.82 -12.63
C THR A 64 25.19 7.95 -12.05
N VAL A 65 24.88 9.15 -11.55
CA VAL A 65 23.58 9.48 -10.98
C VAL A 65 22.82 10.34 -11.99
N ARG A 66 21.55 9.98 -12.23
CA ARG A 66 20.63 10.68 -13.14
C ARG A 66 19.31 10.90 -12.44
N GLN A 67 18.55 11.87 -12.93
CA GLN A 67 17.20 12.12 -12.46
C GLN A 67 16.18 12.13 -13.59
N LYS A 68 14.95 11.76 -13.27
CA LYS A 68 13.77 12.01 -14.10
C LYS A 68 12.55 12.25 -13.22
N LEU A 69 11.46 12.75 -13.80
CA LEU A 69 10.17 12.80 -13.12
C LEU A 69 9.74 11.39 -12.66
N TYR A 70 9.39 11.22 -11.39
CA TYR A 70 8.77 9.98 -10.91
C TYR A 70 7.27 10.00 -11.16
N LEU A 71 6.76 8.96 -11.82
CA LEU A 71 5.34 8.71 -12.02
C LEU A 71 5.03 7.28 -11.58
N ARG A 72 4.24 7.16 -10.51
CA ARG A 72 3.89 5.84 -9.96
C ARG A 72 2.91 5.09 -10.86
N GLU A 73 1.87 5.78 -11.30
CA GLU A 73 0.93 5.31 -12.32
C GLU A 73 1.34 5.99 -13.62
N ARG A 74 1.25 5.31 -14.77
CA ARG A 74 1.55 5.87 -16.09
C ARG A 74 0.26 6.51 -16.63
N PRO A 75 -0.07 7.79 -16.38
CA PRO A 75 -1.37 8.29 -16.75
C PRO A 75 -1.31 8.71 -18.21
N HIS A 76 -2.39 8.41 -18.94
CA HIS A 76 -2.64 8.82 -20.31
C HIS A 76 -2.49 10.33 -20.64
N ASN A 77 -2.23 11.20 -19.66
CA ASN A 77 -2.28 12.66 -19.81
C ASN A 77 -1.16 13.43 -19.07
N VAL A 78 -0.08 12.77 -18.62
CA VAL A 78 1.06 13.56 -18.11
C VAL A 78 1.73 14.19 -19.32
N ARG A 79 1.56 15.53 -19.47
CA ARG A 79 2.33 16.32 -20.43
C ARG A 79 3.79 15.90 -20.30
N SER A 80 4.47 15.64 -21.42
CA SER A 80 5.91 15.38 -21.35
C SER A 80 6.53 16.52 -20.57
N THR A 81 7.16 16.20 -19.45
CA THR A 81 7.92 17.16 -18.65
C THR A 81 9.36 17.13 -19.15
N ASP A 82 9.52 17.16 -20.47
CA ASP A 82 10.82 17.37 -21.09
C ASP A 82 11.42 18.65 -20.48
N GLY A 83 12.43 18.49 -19.63
CA GLY A 83 13.12 19.60 -18.94
C GLY A 83 12.81 19.81 -17.46
N ALA A 84 12.00 18.98 -16.79
CA ALA A 84 11.88 19.09 -15.33
C ALA A 84 13.13 18.52 -14.62
N SER A 85 14.02 19.39 -14.16
CA SER A 85 15.21 18.99 -13.37
C SER A 85 15.27 19.69 -11.99
N TRP A 86 15.58 18.94 -10.94
CA TRP A 86 15.61 19.37 -9.55
C TRP A 86 17.06 19.56 -9.11
N TRP A 87 17.30 20.55 -8.25
CA TRP A 87 18.55 20.63 -7.51
C TRP A 87 18.48 19.71 -6.30
N VAL A 88 19.17 18.58 -6.40
CA VAL A 88 19.10 17.48 -5.43
C VAL A 88 20.42 17.39 -4.67
N PRO A 89 20.40 17.39 -3.33
CA PRO A 89 21.56 17.03 -2.52
C PRO A 89 21.75 15.51 -2.54
N ILE A 90 22.90 15.05 -3.00
CA ILE A 90 23.24 13.63 -3.01
C ILE A 90 24.17 13.31 -1.86
N VAL A 91 23.71 12.45 -0.95
CA VAL A 91 24.46 11.88 0.17
C VAL A 91 24.55 10.38 -0.04
N ILE A 92 25.75 9.82 0.04
CA ILE A 92 26.07 8.42 -0.26
C ILE A 92 26.67 7.73 0.97
N ALA A 93 25.93 6.78 1.54
CA ALA A 93 26.48 5.84 2.51
C ALA A 93 27.07 4.62 1.78
N ARG A 94 28.25 4.16 2.20
CA ARG A 94 28.97 3.06 1.55
C ARG A 94 29.00 1.81 2.44
N GLY A 95 28.77 0.64 1.85
CA GLY A 95 28.75 -0.63 2.57
C GLY A 95 30.09 -1.08 3.15
N ASP A 96 31.21 -0.50 2.72
CA ASP A 96 32.55 -0.74 3.30
C ASP A 96 32.87 0.19 4.48
N HIS A 97 32.20 1.34 4.57
CA HIS A 97 32.33 2.30 5.67
C HIS A 97 30.98 2.98 5.94
N LEU A 98 30.11 2.27 6.65
CA LEU A 98 28.77 2.76 6.98
C LEU A 98 28.85 3.93 7.96
N ASN A 99 28.43 5.12 7.50
CA ASN A 99 28.25 6.31 8.31
C ASN A 99 26.93 7.00 7.93
N PHE A 100 26.01 7.07 8.89
CA PHE A 100 24.68 7.67 8.73
C PHE A 100 24.53 8.99 9.51
N THR A 101 25.58 9.44 10.19
CA THR A 101 25.53 10.68 11.00
C THR A 101 25.88 11.93 10.20
N ASN A 102 26.54 11.76 9.04
CA ASN A 102 26.87 12.86 8.15
C ASN A 102 25.83 13.01 7.05
N SER A 103 25.07 14.10 7.10
CA SER A 103 24.09 14.49 6.08
C SER A 103 24.61 15.54 5.11
N THR A 104 25.91 15.84 5.13
CA THR A 104 26.54 16.76 4.17
C THR A 104 26.52 16.11 2.78
N PRO A 105 26.00 16.78 1.74
CA PRO A 105 26.00 16.26 0.38
C PRO A 105 27.41 15.99 -0.13
N ASP A 106 27.64 14.80 -0.69
CA ASP A 106 28.85 14.49 -1.47
C ASP A 106 28.94 15.38 -2.71
N PHE A 107 27.79 15.66 -3.32
CA PHE A 107 27.64 16.65 -4.38
C PHE A 107 26.19 17.12 -4.52
N TRP A 108 26.03 18.28 -5.15
CA TRP A 108 24.73 18.77 -5.64
C TRP A 108 24.60 18.45 -7.12
N MET A 109 23.38 18.12 -7.54
CA MET A 109 23.09 17.71 -8.91
C MET A 109 21.84 18.43 -9.39
N ASN A 110 21.89 18.99 -10.60
CA ASN A 110 20.73 19.53 -11.29
C ASN A 110 20.26 18.65 -12.46
N ASP A 111 21.08 17.74 -12.97
CA ASP A 111 20.71 16.83 -14.06
C ASP A 111 21.37 15.46 -13.83
N SER A 112 22.53 15.22 -14.45
CA SER A 112 23.32 14.01 -14.25
C SER A 112 24.74 14.34 -13.82
N THR A 113 25.27 13.53 -12.90
CA THR A 113 26.64 13.65 -12.38
C THR A 113 27.28 12.28 -12.28
N THR A 114 28.56 12.17 -12.68
CA THR A 114 29.38 10.98 -12.39
C THR A 114 30.32 11.29 -11.24
N TYR A 115 30.29 10.43 -10.21
CA TYR A 115 31.08 10.59 -8.99
C TYR A 115 32.00 9.39 -8.79
N THR A 116 33.28 9.65 -8.52
CA THR A 116 34.33 8.62 -8.38
C THR A 116 34.56 8.22 -6.93
N GLY A 117 35.30 7.14 -6.70
CA GLY A 117 35.68 6.70 -5.35
C GLY A 117 34.62 5.86 -4.67
N MET A 118 33.75 5.20 -5.45
CA MET A 118 32.80 4.21 -4.96
C MET A 118 33.51 2.99 -4.38
N PRO A 119 32.85 2.23 -3.49
CA PRO A 119 33.44 1.01 -2.96
C PRO A 119 33.53 -0.06 -4.04
N SER A 120 34.29 -1.12 -3.76
CA SER A 120 34.46 -2.25 -4.68
C SER A 120 33.13 -2.98 -4.95
N LYS A 121 33.14 -3.89 -5.94
CA LYS A 121 32.00 -4.74 -6.32
C LYS A 121 31.43 -5.66 -5.22
N LYS A 122 32.06 -5.72 -4.04
CA LYS A 122 31.59 -6.51 -2.89
C LYS A 122 30.71 -5.72 -1.93
N HIS A 123 30.58 -4.41 -2.12
CA HIS A 123 29.86 -3.54 -1.20
C HIS A 123 28.85 -2.70 -1.97
N PHE A 124 27.67 -2.52 -1.38
CA PHE A 124 26.62 -1.65 -1.90
C PHE A 124 26.92 -0.17 -1.60
N ILE A 125 26.15 0.71 -2.23
CA ILE A 125 25.93 2.09 -1.80
C ILE A 125 24.46 2.31 -1.48
N ILE A 126 24.17 3.29 -0.63
CA ILE A 126 22.83 3.82 -0.34
C ILE A 126 22.87 5.31 -0.58
N ILE A 127 22.03 5.81 -1.48
CA ILE A 127 21.82 7.24 -1.68
C ILE A 127 20.62 7.67 -0.85
N ASN A 128 20.67 8.89 -0.33
CA ASN A 128 19.63 9.47 0.51
C ASN A 128 19.34 8.64 1.78
N PRO A 129 20.39 8.28 2.55
CA PRO A 129 20.18 7.65 3.86
C PRO A 129 19.31 8.55 4.75
N GLU A 130 18.56 7.95 5.67
CA GLU A 130 17.68 8.67 6.62
C GLU A 130 16.61 9.56 5.96
N GLU A 131 16.36 9.41 4.67
CA GLU A 131 15.38 10.19 3.91
C GLU A 131 15.59 11.72 4.06
N ILE A 132 16.83 12.18 3.89
CA ILE A 132 17.24 13.58 3.99
C ILE A 132 16.42 14.50 3.06
N ALA A 133 15.97 13.99 1.91
CA ALA A 133 15.13 14.72 0.97
C ALA A 133 14.06 13.82 0.30
N PRO A 134 12.92 14.39 -0.13
CA PRO A 134 11.78 13.63 -0.63
C PRO A 134 11.98 13.19 -2.10
N PHE A 135 12.80 12.17 -2.33
CA PHE A 135 12.99 11.56 -3.65
C PHE A 135 13.23 10.05 -3.56
N LEU A 136 12.82 9.32 -4.59
CA LEU A 136 13.04 7.88 -4.70
C LEU A 136 14.42 7.60 -5.29
N VAL A 137 15.03 6.48 -4.88
CA VAL A 137 16.31 6.03 -5.42
C VAL A 137 16.17 4.64 -6.04
N ASN A 138 16.53 4.53 -7.31
CA ASN A 138 16.75 3.26 -7.99
C ASN A 138 18.25 3.02 -8.18
N TYR A 139 18.65 1.76 -8.17
CA TYR A 139 20.02 1.32 -8.36
C TYR A 139 20.11 0.30 -9.49
N ASP A 140 21.32 0.07 -10.00
CA ASP A 140 21.59 -1.09 -10.83
C ASP A 140 21.31 -2.42 -10.09
N LYS A 141 21.08 -3.49 -10.85
CA LYS A 141 20.70 -4.81 -10.34
C LYS A 141 21.70 -5.36 -9.32
N ASP A 142 23.00 -5.16 -9.56
CA ASP A 142 24.04 -5.68 -8.68
C ASP A 142 24.02 -4.97 -7.32
N ASN A 143 23.80 -3.65 -7.29
CA ASN A 143 23.67 -2.92 -6.03
C ASN A 143 22.42 -3.34 -5.25
N TRP A 144 21.28 -3.54 -5.93
CA TRP A 144 20.07 -4.10 -5.30
C TRP A 144 20.31 -5.49 -4.70
N ASN A 145 21.01 -6.38 -5.41
CA ASN A 145 21.35 -7.70 -4.90
C ASN A 145 22.25 -7.61 -3.66
N LEU A 146 23.29 -6.77 -3.70
CA LEU A 146 24.18 -6.54 -2.56
C LEU A 146 23.42 -6.01 -1.33
N LEU A 147 22.43 -5.13 -1.52
CA LEU A 147 21.56 -4.64 -0.45
C LEU A 147 20.68 -5.76 0.11
N SER A 148 19.99 -6.52 -0.74
CA SER A 148 19.13 -7.63 -0.33
C SER A 148 19.91 -8.70 0.46
N GLU A 149 21.11 -9.06 0.00
CA GLU A 149 21.99 -10.02 0.69
C GLU A 149 22.47 -9.49 2.04
N TYR A 150 22.85 -8.21 2.12
CA TYR A 150 23.33 -7.62 3.37
C TYR A 150 22.21 -7.52 4.42
N LEU A 151 21.01 -7.13 4.00
CA LEU A 151 19.86 -6.95 4.90
C LEU A 151 19.42 -8.26 5.56
N GLN A 152 19.65 -9.41 4.96
CA GLN A 152 19.29 -10.72 5.54
C GLN A 152 20.20 -11.17 6.71
N LYS A 153 21.33 -10.46 6.92
CA LYS A 153 22.31 -10.73 7.99
C LYS A 153 22.00 -9.91 9.24
N ASP A 154 22.69 -10.19 10.34
CA ASP A 154 22.52 -9.44 11.59
C ASP A 154 23.14 -8.04 11.55
N GLU A 155 24.13 -7.85 10.70
CA GLU A 155 24.73 -6.55 10.42
C GLU A 155 23.77 -5.57 9.75
N ARG A 156 22.56 -6.00 9.34
CA ARG A 156 21.48 -5.12 8.88
C ARG A 156 21.18 -3.99 9.85
N LEU A 157 21.31 -4.25 11.16
CA LEU A 157 21.02 -3.26 12.21
C LEU A 157 22.02 -2.09 12.21
N ARG A 158 23.13 -2.19 11.47
CA ARG A 158 24.04 -1.07 11.23
C ARG A 158 23.48 -0.04 10.25
N ILE A 159 22.51 -0.43 9.42
CA ILE A 159 21.71 0.49 8.60
C ILE A 159 20.53 0.94 9.46
N PRO A 160 20.33 2.23 9.75
CA PRO A 160 19.23 2.71 10.58
C PRO A 160 17.84 2.36 10.03
N GLU A 161 16.85 2.28 10.92
CA GLU A 161 15.48 1.84 10.60
C GLU A 161 14.81 2.67 9.52
N LEU A 162 14.97 4.01 9.51
CA LEU A 162 14.40 4.88 8.47
C LEU A 162 15.02 4.58 7.11
N THR A 163 16.32 4.28 7.06
CA THR A 163 16.98 3.88 5.82
C THR A 163 16.50 2.51 5.34
N ARG A 164 16.31 1.53 6.25
CA ARG A 164 15.76 0.21 5.89
C ARG A 164 14.31 0.33 5.38
N ALA A 165 13.49 1.13 6.05
CA ALA A 165 12.13 1.45 5.64
C ALA A 165 12.10 2.11 4.25
N LYS A 166 12.98 3.08 4.01
CA LYS A 166 13.11 3.74 2.72
C LYS A 166 13.50 2.79 1.59
N LEU A 167 14.45 1.88 1.82
CA LEU A 167 14.84 0.89 0.81
C LEU A 167 13.66 0.00 0.40
N LEU A 168 12.84 -0.44 1.36
CA LEU A 168 11.60 -1.18 1.08
C LEU A 168 10.59 -0.31 0.33
N HIS A 169 10.36 0.91 0.83
CA HIS A 169 9.45 1.88 0.24
C HIS A 169 9.77 2.14 -1.24
N ASP A 170 11.03 2.46 -1.53
CA ASP A 170 11.48 2.77 -2.88
C ASP A 170 11.38 1.51 -3.76
N ALA A 171 11.84 0.34 -3.30
CA ALA A 171 11.81 -0.88 -4.09
C ALA A 171 10.40 -1.24 -4.58
N TRP A 172 9.38 -1.22 -3.71
CA TRP A 172 8.03 -1.62 -4.14
C TRP A 172 7.36 -0.54 -5.01
N ASN A 173 7.59 0.74 -4.73
CA ASN A 173 7.05 1.83 -5.55
C ASN A 173 7.67 1.84 -6.95
N LEU A 174 8.98 1.61 -7.05
CA LEU A 174 9.68 1.46 -8.31
C LEU A 174 9.20 0.24 -9.10
N ALA A 175 8.93 -0.87 -8.41
CA ALA A 175 8.37 -2.05 -9.07
C ALA A 175 6.97 -1.76 -9.63
N TYR A 176 6.13 -1.08 -8.87
CA TYR A 176 4.80 -0.68 -9.33
C TYR A 176 4.84 0.24 -10.56
N ALA A 177 5.79 1.19 -10.59
CA ALA A 177 6.01 2.10 -11.71
C ALA A 177 6.63 1.43 -12.96
N GLY A 178 7.11 0.19 -12.83
CA GLY A 178 7.85 -0.53 -13.88
C GLY A 178 9.29 -0.06 -14.03
N GLU A 179 9.86 0.56 -13.00
CA GLU A 179 11.27 1.02 -12.92
C GLU A 179 12.17 -0.03 -12.25
N LEU A 180 11.57 -1.02 -11.58
CA LEU A 180 12.24 -2.15 -10.95
C LEU A 180 11.44 -3.43 -11.22
N SER A 181 12.10 -4.59 -11.24
CA SER A 181 11.37 -5.87 -11.30
C SER A 181 10.72 -6.18 -9.94
N PHE A 182 9.48 -6.70 -9.96
CA PHE A 182 8.83 -7.23 -8.76
C PHE A 182 9.66 -8.32 -8.06
N ALA A 183 10.42 -9.13 -8.80
CA ALA A 183 11.29 -10.13 -8.21
C ALA A 183 12.39 -9.47 -7.33
N THR A 184 12.97 -8.36 -7.78
CA THR A 184 13.95 -7.61 -6.97
C THR A 184 13.29 -6.95 -5.77
N ALA A 185 12.11 -6.36 -5.93
CA ALA A 185 11.37 -5.75 -4.82
C ALA A 185 10.98 -6.79 -3.75
N LEU A 186 10.55 -7.99 -4.16
CA LEU A 186 10.24 -9.08 -3.24
C LEU A 186 11.51 -9.63 -2.57
N ASN A 187 12.65 -9.73 -3.27
CA ASN A 187 13.93 -10.07 -2.64
C ASN A 187 14.33 -9.09 -1.53
N MET A 188 13.98 -7.80 -1.65
CA MET A 188 14.26 -6.81 -0.60
C MET A 188 13.45 -7.07 0.68
N THR A 189 12.38 -7.85 0.63
CA THR A 189 11.52 -8.14 1.79
C THR A 189 11.97 -9.36 2.61
N LEU A 190 12.92 -10.15 2.11
CA LEU A 190 13.34 -11.43 2.73
C LEU A 190 13.89 -11.29 4.17
N PHE A 191 14.45 -10.14 4.52
CA PHE A 191 14.99 -9.92 5.87
C PHE A 191 13.92 -9.66 6.94
N LEU A 192 12.68 -9.40 6.55
CA LEU A 192 11.61 -8.97 7.46
C LEU A 192 11.24 -10.03 8.50
N SER A 193 11.48 -11.32 8.21
CA SER A 193 11.31 -12.40 9.20
C SER A 193 12.10 -12.14 10.50
N LYS A 194 13.23 -11.41 10.41
CA LYS A 194 14.09 -11.01 11.52
C LYS A 194 13.95 -9.54 11.94
N GLU A 195 13.05 -8.77 11.33
CA GLU A 195 12.85 -7.35 11.63
C GLU A 195 11.80 -7.13 12.71
N ARG A 196 12.09 -6.25 13.67
CA ARG A 196 11.20 -5.94 14.81
C ARG A 196 10.96 -4.44 15.00
N ASN A 197 11.65 -3.58 14.25
CA ASN A 197 11.41 -2.15 14.30
C ASN A 197 10.15 -1.78 13.49
N HIS A 198 9.18 -1.16 14.15
CA HIS A 198 7.88 -0.82 13.56
C HIS A 198 7.98 0.10 12.33
N VAL A 199 8.95 1.01 12.30
CA VAL A 199 9.15 1.96 11.19
C VAL A 199 9.44 1.22 9.88
N VAL A 200 10.15 0.09 9.96
CA VAL A 200 10.50 -0.73 8.80
C VAL A 200 9.28 -1.47 8.24
N TRP A 201 8.28 -1.75 9.08
CA TRP A 201 7.06 -2.46 8.69
C TRP A 201 5.99 -1.57 8.04
N ASP A 202 6.00 -0.25 8.30
CA ASP A 202 5.05 0.70 7.71
C ASP A 202 4.95 0.63 6.16
N PRO A 203 6.07 0.67 5.39
CA PRO A 203 5.99 0.51 3.94
C PRO A 203 5.55 -0.89 3.51
N VAL A 204 5.79 -1.92 4.32
CA VAL A 204 5.43 -3.32 4.03
C VAL A 204 3.93 -3.51 4.09
N PHE A 205 3.25 -2.99 5.13
CA PHE A 205 1.78 -3.07 5.21
C PHE A 205 1.11 -2.40 4.01
N THR A 206 1.66 -1.26 3.58
CA THR A 206 1.18 -0.54 2.38
C THR A 206 1.40 -1.38 1.11
N MET A 207 2.57 -2.02 0.97
CA MET A 207 2.87 -2.93 -0.12
C MET A 207 1.91 -4.14 -0.14
N ILE A 208 1.69 -4.79 1.01
CA ILE A 208 0.79 -5.95 1.13
C ILE A 208 -0.62 -5.57 0.70
N ASP A 209 -1.13 -4.43 1.18
CA ASP A 209 -2.46 -3.95 0.81
C ASP A 209 -2.57 -3.62 -0.68
N HIS A 210 -1.60 -2.89 -1.24
CA HIS A 210 -1.62 -2.47 -2.65
C HIS A 210 -1.47 -3.65 -3.60
N ILE A 211 -0.42 -4.46 -3.45
CA ILE A 211 -0.19 -5.64 -4.31
C ILE A 211 -1.35 -6.60 -4.15
N GLY A 212 -1.75 -6.88 -2.90
CA GLY A 212 -2.85 -7.79 -2.58
C GLY A 212 -4.14 -7.42 -3.30
N ARG A 213 -4.54 -6.14 -3.27
CA ARG A 213 -5.73 -5.65 -3.99
C ARG A 213 -5.59 -5.73 -5.51
N HIS A 214 -4.38 -5.49 -6.03
CA HIS A 214 -4.15 -5.43 -7.48
C HIS A 214 -4.23 -6.82 -8.12
N ILE A 215 -3.68 -7.83 -7.45
CA ILE A 215 -3.66 -9.22 -7.94
C ILE A 215 -4.84 -10.06 -7.44
N ASP A 216 -5.78 -9.48 -6.68
CA ASP A 216 -6.86 -10.18 -5.97
C ASP A 216 -7.81 -10.99 -6.88
N SER A 217 -7.91 -10.64 -8.16
CA SER A 217 -8.69 -11.38 -9.16
C SER A 217 -7.90 -12.52 -9.82
N SER A 218 -6.59 -12.59 -9.60
CA SER A 218 -5.70 -13.60 -10.19
C SER A 218 -5.51 -14.81 -9.28
N GLU A 219 -5.14 -15.94 -9.88
CA GLU A 219 -4.84 -17.18 -9.15
C GLU A 219 -3.62 -17.03 -8.22
N VAL A 220 -2.71 -16.11 -8.56
CA VAL A 220 -1.50 -15.77 -7.79
C VAL A 220 -1.82 -15.19 -6.42
N HIS A 221 -3.01 -14.59 -6.23
CA HIS A 221 -3.39 -14.02 -4.94
C HIS A 221 -3.30 -15.03 -3.78
N THR A 222 -3.65 -16.30 -4.04
CA THR A 222 -3.57 -17.34 -3.01
C THR A 222 -2.12 -17.64 -2.60
N LYS A 223 -1.19 -17.67 -3.56
CA LYS A 223 0.25 -17.81 -3.31
C LYS A 223 0.79 -16.59 -2.54
N PHE A 224 0.36 -15.39 -2.92
CA PHE A 224 0.73 -14.16 -2.22
C PHE A 224 0.21 -14.13 -0.78
N GLN A 225 -1.01 -14.61 -0.52
CA GLN A 225 -1.49 -14.77 0.86
C GLN A 225 -0.65 -15.77 1.66
N ALA A 226 -0.16 -16.84 1.04
CA ALA A 226 0.77 -17.78 1.69
C ALA A 226 2.09 -17.09 2.06
N TYR A 227 2.64 -16.31 1.14
CA TYR A 227 3.81 -15.48 1.40
C TYR A 227 3.60 -14.51 2.57
N VAL A 228 2.48 -13.76 2.58
CA VAL A 228 2.15 -12.83 3.68
C VAL A 228 2.04 -13.56 5.01
N ARG A 229 1.50 -14.79 5.04
CA ARG A 229 1.44 -15.60 6.26
C ARG A 229 2.84 -15.94 6.77
N ALA A 230 3.71 -16.46 5.91
CA ALA A 230 5.10 -16.80 6.26
C ALA A 230 5.89 -15.58 6.74
N LEU A 231 5.66 -14.42 6.13
CA LEU A 231 6.33 -13.18 6.48
C LEU A 231 5.93 -12.63 7.86
N LEU A 232 4.63 -12.67 8.18
CA LEU A 232 4.06 -12.02 9.36
C LEU A 232 3.86 -12.94 10.57
N SER A 233 3.80 -14.27 10.40
CA SER A 233 3.56 -15.19 11.52
C SER A 233 4.61 -15.09 12.63
N PRO A 234 5.94 -14.98 12.36
CA PRO A 234 6.92 -14.89 13.45
C PRO A 234 6.73 -13.63 14.29
N LEU A 235 6.51 -12.49 13.63
CA LEU A 235 6.23 -11.23 14.32
C LEU A 235 4.93 -11.30 15.14
N TYR A 236 3.89 -11.89 14.58
CA TYR A 236 2.60 -12.01 15.27
C TYR A 236 2.68 -12.88 16.53
N GLU A 237 3.37 -14.01 16.44
CA GLU A 237 3.49 -14.97 17.53
C GLU A 237 4.29 -14.42 18.71
N GLU A 238 5.30 -13.58 18.45
CA GLU A 238 5.97 -12.82 19.50
C GLU A 238 5.03 -11.77 20.12
N LEU A 239 4.33 -10.98 19.29
CA LEU A 239 3.50 -9.86 19.76
C LEU A 239 2.26 -10.29 20.56
N ILE A 240 1.76 -11.52 20.37
CA ILE A 240 0.58 -12.05 21.08
C ILE A 240 0.92 -12.73 22.40
N GLN A 241 2.16 -13.18 22.58
CA GLN A 241 2.63 -13.74 23.86
C GLN A 241 2.83 -12.66 24.93
N GLU A 242 2.96 -11.42 24.50
CA GLU A 242 3.20 -10.28 25.37
C GLU A 242 1.87 -9.78 25.97
N GLU A 243 1.85 -9.61 27.30
CA GLU A 243 0.70 -9.02 27.97
C GLU A 243 0.53 -7.55 27.55
N GLU A 244 -0.69 -7.17 27.14
CA GLU A 244 -1.01 -5.78 26.84
C GLU A 244 -0.95 -4.95 28.13
N ARG A 245 0.08 -4.12 28.26
CA ARG A 245 0.21 -3.22 29.41
C ARG A 245 -0.49 -1.89 29.15
N ALA A 246 -1.12 -1.34 30.18
CA ALA A 246 -1.83 -0.06 30.07
C ALA A 246 -0.91 1.09 29.64
N ASP A 247 0.36 1.04 30.06
CA ASP A 247 1.43 2.02 29.78
C ASP A 247 2.22 1.72 28.49
N GLU A 248 1.84 0.71 27.70
CA GLU A 248 2.54 0.37 26.46
C GLU A 248 2.46 1.50 25.41
N GLU A 249 3.61 1.76 24.77
CA GLU A 249 3.79 2.77 23.73
C GLU A 249 2.86 2.51 22.53
N ASN A 250 2.32 3.60 21.97
CA ASN A 250 1.31 3.52 20.90
C ASN A 250 1.80 2.79 19.63
N TRP A 251 3.07 2.90 19.27
CA TRP A 251 3.62 2.23 18.08
C TRP A 251 3.51 0.71 18.20
N ARG A 252 3.61 0.17 19.41
CA ARG A 252 3.59 -1.28 19.68
C ARG A 252 2.19 -1.85 19.56
N LYS A 253 1.20 -1.13 20.11
CA LYS A 253 -0.23 -1.40 19.92
C LYS A 253 -0.61 -1.35 18.44
N ASN A 254 -0.10 -0.35 17.71
CA ASN A 254 -0.32 -0.21 16.28
C ASN A 254 0.30 -1.38 15.50
N LEU A 255 1.56 -1.74 15.77
CA LEU A 255 2.24 -2.85 15.12
C LEU A 255 1.48 -4.18 15.33
N ARG A 256 1.05 -4.46 16.56
CA ARG A 256 0.21 -5.63 16.88
C ARG A 256 -1.09 -5.62 16.09
N SER A 257 -1.80 -4.48 16.08
CA SER A 257 -3.07 -4.34 15.36
C SER A 257 -2.92 -4.53 13.85
N TYR A 258 -1.92 -3.90 13.22
CA TYR A 258 -1.66 -4.04 11.78
C TYR A 258 -1.23 -5.46 11.42
N THR A 259 -0.27 -6.03 12.14
CA THR A 259 0.19 -7.41 11.93
C THR A 259 -0.99 -8.37 12.00
N GLN A 260 -1.82 -8.27 13.05
CA GLN A 260 -3.01 -9.09 13.20
C GLN A 260 -3.99 -8.89 12.02
N ASN A 261 -4.26 -7.64 11.63
CA ASN A 261 -5.21 -7.33 10.55
C ASN A 261 -4.79 -8.01 9.23
N PHE A 262 -3.54 -7.79 8.79
CA PHE A 262 -3.03 -8.36 7.54
C PHE A 262 -2.93 -9.88 7.61
N LEU A 263 -2.45 -10.44 8.73
CA LEU A 263 -2.29 -11.89 8.89
C LEU A 263 -3.65 -12.63 8.93
N CYS A 264 -4.63 -12.09 9.65
CA CYS A 264 -6.00 -12.60 9.62
C CYS A 264 -6.63 -12.48 8.23
N LYS A 265 -6.45 -11.34 7.53
CA LYS A 265 -6.93 -11.16 6.16
C LYS A 265 -6.34 -12.18 5.19
N ALA A 266 -5.08 -12.57 5.41
CA ALA A 266 -4.38 -13.60 4.65
C ALA A 266 -4.76 -15.03 5.05
N GLY A 267 -5.68 -15.25 5.98
CA GLY A 267 -6.21 -16.59 6.27
C GLY A 267 -5.47 -17.36 7.37
N TYR A 268 -4.63 -16.71 8.18
CA TYR A 268 -3.90 -17.40 9.26
C TYR A 268 -4.86 -17.91 10.34
N ARG A 269 -4.92 -19.24 10.51
CA ARG A 269 -5.94 -19.90 11.34
C ARG A 269 -5.88 -19.51 12.82
N PRO A 270 -4.70 -19.41 13.48
CA PRO A 270 -4.63 -18.96 14.86
C PRO A 270 -5.20 -17.55 15.05
N CYS A 271 -4.87 -16.62 14.15
CA CYS A 271 -5.41 -15.25 14.17
C CYS A 271 -6.94 -15.23 14.05
N ILE A 272 -7.49 -15.99 13.09
CA ILE A 272 -8.94 -16.09 12.89
C ILE A 272 -9.63 -16.69 14.12
N ARG A 273 -9.07 -17.76 14.68
CA ARG A 273 -9.62 -18.40 15.89
C ARG A 273 -9.64 -17.43 17.06
N HIS A 274 -8.57 -16.66 17.25
CA HIS A 274 -8.52 -15.63 18.27
C HIS A 274 -9.63 -14.58 18.07
N ALA A 275 -9.84 -14.11 16.84
CA ALA A 275 -10.95 -13.20 16.50
C ALA A 275 -12.34 -13.81 16.78
N GLN A 276 -12.54 -15.09 16.48
CA GLN A 276 -13.79 -15.81 16.75
C GLN A 276 -14.06 -15.97 18.26
N VAL A 277 -13.03 -16.27 19.06
CA VAL A 277 -13.15 -16.35 20.52
C VAL A 277 -13.61 -15.01 21.10
N HIS A 278 -13.03 -13.90 20.63
CA HIS A 278 -13.49 -12.58 21.02
C HIS A 278 -14.92 -12.36 20.56
N PHE A 279 -15.22 -12.59 19.28
CA PHE A 279 -16.54 -12.36 18.70
C PHE A 279 -17.66 -13.12 19.42
N ARG A 280 -17.39 -14.35 19.87
CA ARG A 280 -18.34 -15.13 20.68
C ARG A 280 -18.77 -14.44 21.97
N LYS A 281 -17.89 -13.66 22.61
CA LYS A 281 -18.25 -12.85 23.79
C LYS A 281 -19.33 -11.81 23.47
N TRP A 282 -19.37 -11.30 22.24
CA TRP A 282 -20.44 -10.39 21.80
C TRP A 282 -21.72 -11.15 21.47
N VAL A 283 -21.61 -12.31 20.82
CA VAL A 283 -22.77 -13.16 20.50
C VAL A 283 -23.49 -13.63 21.76
N ASP A 284 -22.73 -14.02 22.78
CA ASP A 284 -23.25 -14.58 24.03
C ASP A 284 -23.61 -13.50 25.08
N ALA A 285 -23.47 -12.22 24.74
CA ALA A 285 -23.81 -11.12 25.65
C ALA A 285 -25.32 -11.11 25.96
N PRO A 286 -25.75 -10.80 27.20
CA PRO A 286 -27.17 -10.75 27.54
C PRO A 286 -27.97 -9.74 26.70
N ASN A 287 -27.35 -8.59 26.39
CA ASN A 287 -27.90 -7.62 25.45
C ASN A 287 -26.85 -7.23 24.39
N PRO A 288 -26.76 -7.98 23.29
CA PRO A 288 -25.77 -7.74 22.24
C PRO A 288 -26.04 -6.48 21.40
N ASP A 289 -27.25 -5.91 21.49
CA ASP A 289 -27.64 -4.72 20.73
C ASP A 289 -27.28 -3.42 21.49
N GLU A 290 -27.18 -3.46 22.82
CA GLU A 290 -26.80 -2.33 23.68
C GLU A 290 -25.35 -1.86 23.47
N GLY A 291 -24.44 -2.75 23.07
CA GLY A 291 -23.02 -2.42 22.92
C GLY A 291 -22.24 -3.46 22.13
N ASN A 292 -21.14 -3.02 21.52
CA ASN A 292 -20.14 -3.92 20.95
C ASN A 292 -18.93 -3.97 21.89
N PRO A 293 -18.71 -5.07 22.63
CA PRO A 293 -17.55 -5.22 23.51
C PRO A 293 -16.26 -5.54 22.73
N LEU A 294 -16.34 -5.75 21.41
CA LEU A 294 -15.21 -6.18 20.59
C LEU A 294 -14.42 -4.98 20.06
N PRO A 295 -13.09 -5.00 20.23
CA PRO A 295 -12.22 -4.18 19.41
C PRO A 295 -12.47 -4.44 17.93
N ASN A 296 -12.57 -3.35 17.17
CA ASN A 296 -12.90 -3.31 15.75
C ASN A 296 -12.08 -4.30 14.88
N GLN A 297 -10.80 -4.49 15.22
CA GLN A 297 -9.87 -5.38 14.49
C GLN A 297 -10.32 -6.86 14.40
N TYR A 298 -11.21 -7.31 15.29
CA TYR A 298 -11.69 -8.70 15.31
C TYR A 298 -12.92 -8.94 14.43
N ILE A 299 -13.61 -7.89 13.98
CA ILE A 299 -14.89 -8.04 13.26
C ILE A 299 -14.67 -8.52 11.83
N CYS A 300 -13.76 -7.89 11.08
CA CYS A 300 -13.49 -8.23 9.69
C CYS A 300 -13.03 -9.68 9.49
N PRO A 301 -12.09 -10.23 10.29
CA PRO A 301 -11.70 -11.63 10.20
C PRO A 301 -12.89 -12.60 10.33
N VAL A 302 -13.84 -12.32 11.24
CA VAL A 302 -15.02 -13.15 11.44
C VAL A 302 -16.00 -13.03 10.28
N PHE A 303 -16.23 -11.84 9.75
CA PHE A 303 -17.10 -11.66 8.58
C PHE A 303 -16.51 -12.21 7.29
N LYS A 304 -15.18 -12.27 7.17
CA LYS A 304 -14.47 -12.86 6.03
C LYS A 304 -14.47 -14.39 6.10
N TRP A 305 -14.03 -14.95 7.23
CA TRP A 305 -13.71 -16.39 7.35
C TRP A 305 -14.70 -17.20 8.20
N GLY A 306 -15.58 -16.53 8.94
CA GLY A 306 -16.58 -17.17 9.79
C GLY A 306 -17.75 -17.74 9.00
N THR A 307 -18.77 -18.15 9.74
CA THR A 307 -20.00 -18.78 9.24
C THR A 307 -21.00 -17.75 8.73
N LYS A 308 -22.01 -18.19 7.96
CA LYS A 308 -23.12 -17.31 7.53
C LYS A 308 -23.91 -16.75 8.72
N LYS A 309 -24.03 -17.52 9.81
CA LYS A 309 -24.70 -17.09 11.05
C LYS A 309 -23.97 -15.94 11.73
N GLU A 310 -22.64 -16.00 11.81
CA GLU A 310 -21.83 -14.91 12.40
C GLU A 310 -21.93 -13.61 11.58
N TRP A 311 -21.97 -13.71 10.25
CA TRP A 311 -22.19 -12.54 9.39
C TRP A 311 -23.63 -11.99 9.53
N GLU A 312 -24.64 -12.86 9.51
CA GLU A 312 -26.05 -12.46 9.68
C GLU A 312 -26.29 -11.81 11.04
N PHE A 313 -25.62 -12.29 12.09
CA PHE A 313 -25.63 -11.64 13.41
C PHE A 313 -25.24 -10.17 13.29
N GLY A 314 -24.14 -9.86 12.59
CA GLY A 314 -23.70 -8.48 12.37
C GLY A 314 -24.71 -7.67 11.55
N LEU A 315 -25.28 -8.25 10.49
CA LEU A 315 -26.29 -7.61 9.65
C LEU A 315 -27.51 -7.17 10.47
N GLN A 316 -28.02 -8.05 11.34
CA GLN A 316 -29.15 -7.72 12.21
C GLN A 316 -28.83 -6.58 13.18
N ARG A 317 -27.57 -6.43 13.64
CA ARG A 317 -27.16 -5.28 14.49
C ARG A 317 -27.09 -3.97 13.72
N VAL A 318 -26.84 -3.99 12.42
CA VAL A 318 -26.93 -2.77 11.60
C VAL A 318 -28.38 -2.38 11.35
N ILE A 319 -29.24 -3.37 11.08
CA ILE A 319 -30.67 -3.15 10.82
C ILE A 319 -31.37 -2.64 12.08
N ASN A 320 -31.12 -3.25 13.24
CA ASN A 320 -31.79 -2.95 14.50
C ASN A 320 -30.95 -2.04 15.40
N PHE A 321 -30.06 -1.24 14.81
CA PHE A 321 -29.11 -0.44 15.58
C PHE A 321 -29.81 0.59 16.48
N PRO A 322 -29.60 0.58 17.81
CA PRO A 322 -30.26 1.51 18.72
C PRO A 322 -29.89 2.97 18.46
N SER A 323 -30.88 3.86 18.46
CA SER A 323 -30.68 5.31 18.30
C SER A 323 -29.90 5.96 19.44
N THR A 324 -29.80 5.29 20.59
CA THR A 324 -29.02 5.73 21.76
C THR A 324 -27.51 5.52 21.60
N ARG A 325 -27.09 4.69 20.64
CA ARG A 325 -25.67 4.38 20.40
C ARG A 325 -25.02 5.35 19.43
N LYS A 326 -23.68 5.40 19.45
CA LYS A 326 -22.90 6.26 18.55
C LYS A 326 -23.02 5.77 17.12
N GLN A 327 -23.50 6.63 16.21
CA GLN A 327 -23.67 6.31 14.79
C GLN A 327 -22.37 5.86 14.09
N SER A 328 -21.21 6.29 14.60
CA SER A 328 -19.91 5.84 14.09
C SER A 328 -19.68 4.34 14.28
N GLU A 329 -20.23 3.72 15.32
CA GLU A 329 -20.17 2.27 15.55
C GLU A 329 -20.99 1.52 14.49
N ARG A 330 -22.23 1.97 14.21
CA ARG A 330 -23.06 1.42 13.12
C ARG A 330 -22.34 1.53 11.78
N THR A 331 -21.76 2.69 11.52
CA THR A 331 -21.04 2.97 10.27
C THR A 331 -19.84 2.04 10.12
N TYR A 332 -19.08 1.81 11.18
CA TYR A 332 -17.96 0.85 11.17
C TYR A 332 -18.43 -0.59 10.92
N LEU A 333 -19.51 -1.00 11.58
CA LEU A 333 -20.08 -2.33 11.41
C LEU A 333 -20.57 -2.55 9.97
N LEU A 334 -21.27 -1.57 9.38
CA LEU A 334 -21.70 -1.61 7.98
C LEU A 334 -20.50 -1.66 7.01
N LYS A 335 -19.46 -0.86 7.26
CA LYS A 335 -18.22 -0.92 6.47
C LYS A 335 -17.65 -2.33 6.42
N THR A 336 -17.59 -2.96 7.58
CA THR A 336 -17.01 -4.29 7.76
C THR A 336 -17.90 -5.38 7.17
N LEU A 337 -19.22 -5.28 7.33
CA LEU A 337 -20.18 -6.22 6.73
C LEU A 337 -20.15 -6.23 5.22
N ALA A 338 -19.98 -5.06 4.59
CA ALA A 338 -19.93 -4.93 3.14
C ALA A 338 -18.54 -5.27 2.58
N GLY A 339 -17.46 -4.80 3.22
CA GLY A 339 -16.12 -4.86 2.63
C GLY A 339 -15.32 -6.13 2.90
N CYS A 340 -15.66 -6.90 3.95
CA CYS A 340 -14.87 -8.07 4.36
C CYS A 340 -15.28 -9.43 3.77
N PRO A 341 -16.56 -9.70 3.44
CA PRO A 341 -16.94 -10.97 2.83
C PRO A 341 -16.19 -11.26 1.53
N VAL A 342 -15.91 -12.54 1.29
CA VAL A 342 -15.25 -13.05 0.09
C VAL A 342 -16.10 -14.09 -0.66
N ASP A 343 -17.38 -14.18 -0.32
CA ASP A 343 -18.37 -15.03 -0.99
C ASP A 343 -19.51 -14.17 -1.55
N ALA A 344 -19.98 -14.56 -2.73
CA ALA A 344 -21.04 -13.84 -3.42
C ALA A 344 -22.36 -13.87 -2.65
N ASP A 345 -22.67 -14.96 -1.95
CA ASP A 345 -23.94 -15.15 -1.24
C ASP A 345 -24.22 -14.06 -0.21
N ARG A 346 -23.23 -13.69 0.62
CA ARG A 346 -23.37 -12.61 1.61
C ARG A 346 -23.51 -11.25 0.95
N ILE A 347 -22.74 -11.01 -0.11
CA ILE A 347 -22.79 -9.75 -0.86
C ILE A 347 -24.15 -9.58 -1.54
N GLU A 348 -24.64 -10.61 -2.23
CA GLU A 348 -25.96 -10.62 -2.86
C GLU A 348 -27.07 -10.49 -1.83
N ARG A 349 -26.96 -11.15 -0.67
CA ARG A 349 -27.92 -10.99 0.43
C ARG A 349 -28.00 -9.53 0.89
N LEU A 350 -26.85 -8.87 1.07
CA LEU A 350 -26.80 -7.46 1.46
C LEU A 350 -27.44 -6.58 0.38
N LEU A 351 -27.03 -6.74 -0.88
CA LEU A 351 -27.55 -5.96 -2.01
C LEU A 351 -29.06 -6.14 -2.21
N ASN A 352 -29.59 -7.36 -2.04
CA ASN A 352 -31.02 -7.61 -2.17
C ASN A 352 -31.82 -6.83 -1.11
N ILE A 353 -31.40 -6.89 0.16
CA ILE A 353 -32.09 -6.18 1.26
C ILE A 353 -32.02 -4.66 1.07
N THR A 354 -30.84 -4.14 0.74
CA THR A 354 -30.62 -2.68 0.72
C THR A 354 -31.05 -2.05 -0.59
N VAL A 355 -30.82 -2.72 -1.72
CA VAL A 355 -31.05 -2.16 -3.07
C VAL A 355 -32.36 -2.61 -3.67
N LEU A 356 -32.73 -3.90 -3.66
CA LEU A 356 -33.96 -4.36 -4.31
C LEU A 356 -35.17 -4.16 -3.41
N GLU A 357 -35.16 -4.79 -2.23
CA GLU A 357 -36.23 -4.72 -1.22
C GLU A 357 -36.38 -3.29 -0.67
N GLY A 358 -35.29 -2.53 -0.58
CA GLY A 358 -35.31 -1.13 -0.15
C GLY A 358 -35.66 -0.99 1.33
N ASN A 359 -35.03 -1.78 2.19
CA ASN A 359 -35.25 -1.73 3.63
C ASN A 359 -35.02 -0.31 4.19
N ALA A 360 -36.05 0.24 4.84
CA ALA A 360 -36.09 1.63 5.31
C ALA A 360 -35.01 1.99 6.35
N ASN A 361 -34.39 0.99 7.00
CA ASN A 361 -33.30 1.21 7.95
C ASN A 361 -31.95 1.48 7.28
N PHE A 362 -31.88 1.45 5.94
CA PHE A 362 -30.70 1.84 5.16
C PHE A 362 -30.95 3.13 4.40
N THR A 363 -30.09 4.12 4.65
CA THR A 363 -30.14 5.42 4.00
C THR A 363 -29.40 5.43 2.66
N GLU A 364 -29.55 6.49 1.87
CA GLU A 364 -28.74 6.64 0.65
C GLU A 364 -27.24 6.68 0.96
N THR A 365 -26.84 7.35 2.04
CA THR A 365 -25.45 7.36 2.52
C THR A 365 -24.94 5.95 2.85
N ASP A 366 -25.80 5.09 3.39
CA ASP A 366 -25.45 3.68 3.61
C ASP A 366 -25.24 2.95 2.28
N LEU A 367 -26.02 3.24 1.23
CA LEU A 367 -25.83 2.65 -0.10
C LEU A 367 -24.50 3.10 -0.75
N PHE A 368 -24.19 4.40 -0.71
CA PHE A 368 -22.89 4.91 -1.15
C PHE A 368 -21.73 4.19 -0.44
N LEU A 369 -21.88 3.98 0.87
CA LEU A 369 -20.89 3.29 1.67
C LEU A 369 -20.76 1.82 1.27
N ILE A 370 -21.87 1.10 1.13
CA ILE A 370 -21.88 -0.31 0.71
C ILE A 370 -21.18 -0.47 -0.64
N PHE A 371 -21.56 0.32 -1.65
CA PHE A 371 -20.96 0.26 -2.98
C PHE A 371 -19.45 0.53 -2.92
N SER A 372 -19.02 1.55 -2.17
CA SER A 372 -17.60 1.85 -1.98
C SER A 372 -16.84 0.70 -1.31
N MET A 373 -17.41 0.06 -0.28
CA MET A 373 -16.75 -1.04 0.42
C MET A 373 -16.64 -2.31 -0.41
N LEU A 374 -17.62 -2.57 -1.29
CA LEU A 374 -17.55 -3.69 -2.24
C LEU A 374 -16.40 -3.54 -3.24
N THR A 375 -15.86 -2.33 -3.46
CA THR A 375 -14.69 -2.13 -4.33
C THR A 375 -13.38 -2.64 -3.71
N GLY A 376 -13.37 -2.99 -2.42
CA GLY A 376 -12.16 -3.34 -1.68
C GLY A 376 -11.56 -4.71 -2.00
N ASN A 377 -12.32 -5.61 -2.64
CA ASN A 377 -11.86 -6.93 -3.03
C ASN A 377 -12.54 -7.42 -4.34
N SER A 378 -11.90 -8.37 -5.02
CA SER A 378 -12.30 -8.90 -6.31
C SER A 378 -13.67 -9.52 -6.31
N LYS A 379 -14.02 -10.21 -5.23
CA LYS A 379 -15.32 -10.84 -5.11
C LYS A 379 -16.42 -9.82 -4.86
N GLY A 380 -16.13 -8.76 -4.13
CA GLY A 380 -16.99 -7.59 -3.92
C GLY A 380 -17.40 -6.93 -5.23
N TYR A 381 -16.44 -6.38 -5.98
CA TYR A 381 -16.77 -5.62 -7.19
C TYR A 381 -17.31 -6.50 -8.31
N THR A 382 -16.86 -7.76 -8.42
CA THR A 382 -17.38 -8.69 -9.43
C THR A 382 -18.84 -9.07 -9.14
N THR A 383 -19.18 -9.29 -7.86
CA THR A 383 -20.57 -9.58 -7.48
C THR A 383 -21.45 -8.35 -7.68
N LEU A 384 -20.97 -7.15 -7.36
CA LEU A 384 -21.68 -5.91 -7.62
C LEU A 384 -21.92 -5.69 -9.12
N PHE A 385 -20.90 -5.91 -9.96
CA PHE A 385 -21.02 -5.84 -11.42
C PHE A 385 -22.10 -6.79 -11.94
N ASN A 386 -22.07 -8.06 -11.51
CA ASN A 386 -23.05 -9.06 -11.93
C ASN A 386 -24.46 -8.69 -11.46
N PHE A 387 -24.59 -8.17 -10.24
CA PHE A 387 -25.85 -7.68 -9.69
C PHE A 387 -26.41 -6.50 -10.52
N VAL A 388 -25.56 -5.55 -10.92
CA VAL A 388 -25.96 -4.42 -11.77
C VAL A 388 -26.41 -4.92 -13.14
N ASN A 389 -25.61 -5.77 -13.79
CA ASN A 389 -25.92 -6.32 -15.11
C ASN A 389 -27.25 -7.11 -15.11
N LYS A 390 -27.48 -7.93 -14.07
CA LYS A 390 -28.69 -8.75 -13.95
C LYS A 390 -29.95 -7.93 -13.69
N ASN A 391 -29.84 -6.80 -12.97
CA ASN A 391 -30.99 -6.00 -12.53
C ASN A 391 -31.05 -4.63 -13.21
N TRP A 392 -30.45 -4.50 -14.40
CA TRP A 392 -30.21 -3.21 -15.06
C TRP A 392 -31.44 -2.31 -15.13
N ASP A 393 -32.54 -2.83 -15.69
CA ASP A 393 -33.77 -2.04 -15.91
C ASP A 393 -34.38 -1.54 -14.60
N ILE A 394 -34.41 -2.42 -13.58
CA ILE A 394 -34.92 -2.09 -12.24
C ILE A 394 -34.09 -0.97 -11.62
N LEU A 395 -32.76 -1.08 -11.69
CA LEU A 395 -31.84 -0.12 -11.08
C LEU A 395 -31.88 1.24 -11.78
N LYS A 396 -31.93 1.24 -13.12
CA LYS A 396 -32.03 2.44 -13.94
C LYS A 396 -33.32 3.22 -13.65
N GLU A 397 -34.45 2.53 -13.57
CA GLU A 397 -35.73 3.17 -13.22
C GLU A 397 -35.68 3.70 -11.78
N LYS A 398 -35.26 2.87 -10.83
CA LYS A 398 -35.19 3.20 -9.40
C LYS A 398 -34.29 4.40 -9.09
N TYR A 399 -33.20 4.58 -9.83
CA TYR A 399 -32.24 5.66 -9.63
C TYR A 399 -32.32 6.77 -10.68
N SER A 400 -33.37 6.80 -11.50
CA SER A 400 -33.60 7.85 -12.52
C SER A 400 -33.58 9.29 -11.97
N SER A 401 -34.02 9.49 -10.72
CA SER A 401 -34.00 10.78 -10.02
C SER A 401 -32.83 10.94 -9.04
N LYS A 402 -31.94 9.94 -8.93
CA LYS A 402 -30.84 9.87 -7.95
C LYS A 402 -29.47 9.81 -8.65
N THR A 403 -29.16 10.83 -9.44
CA THR A 403 -27.96 10.93 -10.29
C THR A 403 -26.67 10.54 -9.57
N ASN A 404 -26.40 11.10 -8.39
CA ASN A 404 -25.15 10.83 -7.66
C ASN A 404 -25.04 9.36 -7.22
N LEU A 405 -26.16 8.74 -6.84
CA LEU A 405 -26.17 7.34 -6.39
C LEU A 405 -26.01 6.39 -7.59
N TRP A 406 -26.62 6.72 -8.73
CA TRP A 406 -26.40 6.02 -9.99
C TRP A 406 -24.94 6.09 -10.43
N ASP A 407 -24.35 7.28 -10.45
CA ASP A 407 -22.94 7.48 -10.82
C ASP A 407 -21.99 6.70 -9.90
N ASN A 408 -22.25 6.71 -8.59
CA ASN A 408 -21.46 5.95 -7.63
C ASN A 408 -21.62 4.43 -7.79
N LEU A 409 -22.82 3.94 -8.09
CA LEU A 409 -23.06 2.53 -8.36
C LEU A 409 -22.28 2.07 -9.59
N ILE A 410 -22.40 2.79 -10.72
CA ILE A 410 -21.68 2.45 -11.96
C ILE A 410 -20.17 2.53 -11.75
N SER A 411 -19.67 3.58 -11.09
CA SER A 411 -18.25 3.70 -10.76
C SER A 411 -17.76 2.53 -9.91
N SER A 412 -18.48 2.19 -8.84
CA SER A 412 -18.08 1.11 -7.92
C SER A 412 -18.13 -0.27 -8.59
N ALA A 413 -19.10 -0.49 -9.48
CA ALA A 413 -19.27 -1.74 -10.20
C ALA A 413 -18.24 -1.94 -11.33
N THR A 414 -17.60 -0.88 -11.83
CA THR A 414 -16.78 -0.97 -13.06
C THR A 414 -15.32 -0.54 -12.90
N SER A 415 -14.94 0.17 -11.83
CA SER A 415 -13.61 0.83 -11.75
C SER A 415 -12.43 -0.03 -11.29
N ARG A 416 -12.64 -1.28 -10.83
CA ARG A 416 -11.61 -2.07 -10.12
C ARG A 416 -11.09 -3.31 -10.84
N PHE A 417 -11.55 -3.56 -12.07
CA PHE A 417 -11.05 -4.69 -12.83
C PHE A 417 -9.62 -4.43 -13.32
N THR A 418 -8.77 -5.46 -13.25
CA THR A 418 -7.34 -5.38 -13.59
C THR A 418 -6.94 -6.39 -14.68
N THR A 419 -7.88 -7.13 -15.28
CA THR A 419 -7.60 -8.22 -16.22
C THR A 419 -8.31 -8.01 -17.56
N GLN A 420 -7.83 -8.69 -18.61
CA GLN A 420 -8.50 -8.69 -19.92
C GLN A 420 -9.95 -9.20 -19.83
N GLN A 421 -10.20 -10.24 -19.03
CA GLN A 421 -11.56 -10.73 -18.77
C GLN A 421 -12.45 -9.64 -18.17
N GLY A 422 -11.93 -8.87 -17.20
CA GLY A 422 -12.65 -7.73 -16.63
C GLY A 422 -12.91 -6.61 -17.65
N LEU A 423 -11.96 -6.34 -18.55
CA LEU A 423 -12.14 -5.39 -19.64
C LEU A 423 -13.28 -5.81 -20.57
N ASP A 424 -13.34 -7.09 -20.92
CA ASP A 424 -14.37 -7.65 -21.79
C ASP A 424 -15.75 -7.56 -21.13
N LEU A 425 -15.86 -7.85 -19.82
CA LEU A 425 -17.08 -7.71 -19.05
C LEU A 425 -17.60 -6.26 -19.06
N VAL A 426 -16.77 -5.30 -18.68
CA VAL A 426 -17.19 -3.89 -18.58
C VAL A 426 -17.48 -3.30 -19.97
N SER A 427 -16.70 -3.67 -20.99
CA SER A 427 -16.97 -3.28 -22.38
C SER A 427 -18.28 -3.87 -22.90
N GLY A 428 -18.59 -5.11 -22.53
CA GLY A 428 -19.85 -5.77 -22.84
C GLY A 428 -21.06 -5.05 -22.21
N LEU A 429 -20.95 -4.66 -20.93
CA LEU A 429 -21.99 -3.87 -20.25
C LEU A 429 -22.23 -2.53 -20.95
N TYR A 430 -21.15 -1.82 -21.31
CA TYR A 430 -21.25 -0.54 -22.03
C TYR A 430 -21.93 -0.69 -23.40
N ALA A 431 -21.56 -1.72 -24.16
CA ALA A 431 -22.13 -2.00 -25.47
C ALA A 431 -23.61 -2.42 -25.39
N GLY A 432 -23.96 -3.26 -24.41
CA GLY A 432 -25.31 -3.76 -24.19
C GLY A 432 -26.32 -2.69 -23.80
N HIS A 433 -25.88 -1.66 -23.07
CA HIS A 433 -26.76 -0.58 -22.56
C HIS A 433 -26.38 0.80 -23.10
N LYS A 434 -25.92 0.84 -24.36
CA LYS A 434 -25.45 2.07 -24.98
C LYS A 434 -26.54 3.16 -25.00
N GLY A 435 -26.20 4.33 -24.48
CA GLY A 435 -27.12 5.47 -24.38
C GLY A 435 -27.98 5.49 -23.12
N GLU A 436 -27.92 4.45 -22.29
CA GLU A 436 -28.75 4.33 -21.09
C GLU A 436 -28.06 4.76 -19.80
N PHE A 437 -26.75 5.00 -19.84
CA PHE A 437 -25.93 5.35 -18.67
C PHE A 437 -26.21 6.75 -18.10
N GLY A 438 -26.86 7.65 -18.84
CA GLY A 438 -27.10 9.03 -18.39
C GLY A 438 -25.80 9.75 -18.01
N SER A 439 -25.76 10.31 -16.80
CA SER A 439 -24.57 10.98 -16.21
C SER A 439 -23.36 10.06 -16.08
N ALA A 440 -23.56 8.76 -15.91
CA ALA A 440 -22.50 7.80 -15.68
C ALA A 440 -21.74 7.39 -16.96
N LYS A 441 -22.10 7.93 -18.13
CA LYS A 441 -21.46 7.59 -19.41
C LYS A 441 -19.95 7.83 -19.39
N HIS A 442 -19.51 9.00 -18.92
CA HIS A 442 -18.09 9.32 -18.84
C HIS A 442 -17.34 8.43 -17.82
N ILE A 443 -18.03 8.00 -16.77
CA ILE A 443 -17.47 7.15 -15.70
C ILE A 443 -17.11 5.78 -16.28
N ILE A 444 -18.03 5.14 -17.01
CA ILE A 444 -17.75 3.83 -17.60
C ILE A 444 -16.71 3.92 -18.73
N GLU A 445 -16.73 4.98 -19.54
CA GLU A 445 -15.71 5.21 -20.58
C GLU A 445 -14.31 5.35 -19.96
N THR A 446 -14.20 6.10 -18.85
CA THR A 446 -12.95 6.22 -18.08
C THR A 446 -12.55 4.89 -17.46
N SER A 447 -13.51 4.12 -16.92
CA SER A 447 -13.24 2.81 -16.33
C SER A 447 -12.69 1.84 -17.37
N ILE A 448 -13.28 1.75 -18.56
CA ILE A 448 -12.76 0.91 -19.67
C ILE A 448 -11.33 1.28 -20.05
N LYS A 449 -11.03 2.59 -20.08
CA LYS A 449 -9.68 3.09 -20.38
C LYS A 449 -8.68 2.65 -19.31
N ASN A 450 -9.00 2.85 -18.04
CA ASN A 450 -8.12 2.46 -16.92
C ASN A 450 -7.91 0.95 -16.85
N ILE A 451 -8.99 0.14 -16.96
CA ILE A 451 -8.88 -1.33 -16.93
C ILE A 451 -7.93 -1.85 -18.01
N ARG A 452 -7.90 -1.20 -19.19
CA ARG A 452 -6.98 -1.60 -20.27
C ARG A 452 -5.52 -1.45 -19.87
N GLU A 453 -5.15 -0.37 -19.19
CA GLU A 453 -3.78 -0.18 -18.68
C GLU A 453 -3.46 -1.19 -17.59
N GLU A 454 -4.40 -1.42 -16.67
CA GLU A 454 -4.21 -2.39 -15.59
C GLU A 454 -4.09 -3.83 -16.11
N ALA A 455 -4.82 -4.16 -17.18
CA ALA A 455 -4.70 -5.45 -17.86
C ALA A 455 -3.31 -5.61 -18.50
N GLN A 456 -2.74 -4.54 -19.06
CA GLN A 456 -1.37 -4.56 -19.57
C GLN A 456 -0.36 -4.72 -18.44
N TRP A 457 -0.50 -3.94 -17.36
CA TRP A 457 0.36 -4.08 -16.18
C TRP A 457 0.33 -5.50 -15.63
N SER A 458 -0.87 -6.10 -15.54
CA SER A 458 -1.06 -7.45 -15.03
C SER A 458 -0.38 -8.49 -15.92
N ALA A 459 -0.49 -8.36 -17.24
CA ALA A 459 0.17 -9.25 -18.19
C ALA A 459 1.70 -9.21 -18.10
N GLU A 460 2.27 -8.04 -17.77
CA GLU A 460 3.72 -7.85 -17.63
C GLU A 460 4.25 -8.34 -16.26
N ASN A 461 3.51 -8.09 -15.17
CA ASN A 461 4.04 -8.23 -13.81
C ASN A 461 3.56 -9.46 -13.04
N ILE A 462 2.33 -9.95 -13.27
CA ILE A 462 1.81 -11.12 -12.55
C ILE A 462 2.69 -12.36 -12.76
N PRO A 463 3.16 -12.69 -13.98
CA PRO A 463 4.03 -13.86 -14.18
C PRO A 463 5.35 -13.76 -13.41
N VAL A 464 5.91 -12.55 -13.26
CA VAL A 464 7.15 -12.31 -12.51
C VAL A 464 6.91 -12.53 -11.01
N ILE A 465 5.80 -12.01 -10.48
CA ILE A 465 5.40 -12.20 -9.09
C ILE A 465 5.13 -13.69 -8.82
N GLU A 466 4.42 -14.36 -9.72
CA GLU A 466 4.08 -15.78 -9.61
C GLU A 466 5.33 -16.66 -9.54
N ASN A 467 6.25 -16.51 -10.50
CA ASN A 467 7.48 -17.30 -10.54
C ASN A 467 8.30 -17.11 -9.25
N TRP A 468 8.41 -15.86 -8.77
CA TRP A 468 9.11 -15.59 -7.52
C TRP A 468 8.45 -16.26 -6.31
N LEU A 469 7.11 -16.20 -6.24
CA LEU A 469 6.35 -16.83 -5.15
C LEU A 469 6.48 -18.36 -5.19
N ASP A 470 6.47 -18.96 -6.37
CA ASP A 470 6.66 -20.40 -6.54
C ASP A 470 8.04 -20.84 -6.03
N ASP A 471 9.10 -20.13 -6.43
CA ASP A 471 10.47 -20.39 -5.97
C ASP A 471 10.60 -20.21 -4.44
N TYR A 472 9.98 -19.17 -3.89
CA TYR A 472 10.03 -18.90 -2.45
C TYR A 472 9.28 -19.96 -1.64
N LEU A 473 8.05 -20.29 -2.04
CA LEU A 473 7.22 -21.27 -1.32
C LEU A 473 7.75 -22.70 -1.44
N ALA A 474 8.47 -23.02 -2.53
CA ALA A 474 9.17 -24.30 -2.64
C ALA A 474 10.30 -24.44 -1.61
N LYS A 475 11.03 -23.35 -1.32
CA LYS A 475 12.12 -23.37 -0.31
C LYS A 475 11.60 -23.55 1.11
N ILE A 476 10.53 -22.85 1.48
CA ILE A 476 9.94 -22.99 2.83
C ILE A 476 9.48 -24.43 3.08
N LYS A 477 8.84 -25.07 2.09
CA LYS A 477 8.38 -26.45 2.27
C LYS A 477 9.52 -27.43 2.50
N LEU A 478 10.65 -27.22 1.84
CA LEU A 478 11.84 -28.06 2.04
C LEU A 478 12.41 -27.86 3.45
N GLU A 479 12.40 -26.63 3.98
CA GLU A 479 12.83 -26.36 5.36
C GLU A 479 11.90 -27.02 6.40
N ASP A 480 10.57 -27.00 6.17
CA ASP A 480 9.60 -27.68 7.05
C ASP A 480 9.76 -29.22 7.01
N ASP A 481 10.06 -29.81 5.84
CA ASP A 481 10.27 -31.25 5.68
C ASP A 481 11.61 -31.72 6.30
N ASP A 482 12.67 -30.90 6.25
CA ASP A 482 13.98 -31.20 6.85
C ASP A 482 13.95 -31.09 8.40
N ASP A 483 13.16 -30.16 8.97
CA ASP A 483 12.99 -30.02 10.43
C ASP A 483 12.18 -31.18 11.06
N ASP A 484 11.30 -31.84 10.29
CA ASP A 484 10.55 -33.03 10.75
C ASP A 484 11.43 -34.31 10.75
N ASP A 485 12.47 -34.39 9.92
CA ASP A 485 13.39 -35.54 9.88
C ASP A 485 14.41 -35.53 11.04
N ASP A 486 14.80 -34.35 11.56
CA ASP A 486 15.74 -34.23 12.70
C ASP A 486 15.09 -34.55 14.06
N LEU A 487 13.75 -34.58 14.15
CA LEU A 487 13.02 -35.03 15.34
C LEU A 487 12.84 -36.56 15.41
N SER A 488 13.33 -37.30 14.42
CA SER A 488 13.16 -38.76 14.31
C SER A 488 14.37 -39.61 14.73
N THR A 489 15.46 -39.01 15.23
CA THR A 489 16.71 -39.73 15.57
C THR A 489 17.16 -39.72 17.03
N GLU A 490 16.27 -39.38 17.98
CA GLU A 490 16.48 -39.70 19.40
C GLU A 490 15.41 -40.67 19.93
N GLU A 491 15.64 -41.97 19.72
CA GLU A 491 15.06 -43.08 20.51
C GLU A 491 16.15 -44.01 21.04
#